data_AF-A0AAE0EGW2-F1
#
_entry.id   AF-A0AAE0EGW2-F1
#
_cell.length_a   1.000
_cell.length_b   1.000
_cell.length_c   1.000
_cell.angle_alpha   90.00
_cell.angle_beta   90.00
_cell.angle_gamma   90.00
#
_symmetry.space_group_name_H-M   'P 1'
#
loop_
_entity.id
_entity.type
_entity.pdbx_description
1 polymer ?
#
loop_
_entity_poly.entity_id
_entity_poly.type
_entity_poly.pdbx_seq_one_letter_code
_entity_poly.pdbx_strand_id
1 'polypeptide(L)'
;MIRNLKPHLRFSSSCGQAKVELSVVPFFRTEQSSNDYISSLYKQKHYNEALEAFEFLRKNTKYSLNSSSYAYLISACSSLRSLDNGRKVHGHILASKFQPDIILYNHILNMYGKCGSLKDARKVFDDMLERNVVSWTSVIAGYSQNGKGHDAIELLLSNAEVGHYARSVLLWERSKSLFGWRQH
;
A
#
# COMPACT_ATOMS: atom_id res chain seq x y z
N MET A 1 -33.57 4.30 4.01
CA MET A 1 -32.97 5.65 3.99
C MET A 1 -32.10 5.79 5.24
N ILE A 2 -30.86 5.31 5.22
CA ILE A 2 -29.94 5.39 6.38
C ILE A 2 -29.05 6.61 6.16
N ARG A 3 -29.50 7.74 6.71
CA ARG A 3 -28.77 9.00 6.74
C ARG A 3 -27.81 9.00 7.94
N ASN A 4 -26.59 9.43 7.70
CA ASN A 4 -25.64 10.02 8.67
C ASN A 4 -25.07 9.10 9.76
N LEU A 5 -24.04 8.34 9.42
CA LEU A 5 -23.01 7.91 10.39
C LEU A 5 -21.68 8.56 9.98
N LYS A 6 -21.55 9.87 10.24
CA LYS A 6 -20.24 10.51 10.42
C LYS A 6 -19.94 10.45 11.92
N PRO A 7 -19.15 9.49 12.41
CA PRO A 7 -18.54 9.65 13.72
C PRO A 7 -17.60 10.86 13.61
N HIS A 8 -17.93 11.94 14.28
CA HIS A 8 -17.08 13.12 14.38
C HIS A 8 -15.83 12.74 15.17
N LEU A 9 -14.79 12.25 14.49
CA LEU A 9 -13.43 12.29 15.01
C LEU A 9 -13.01 13.76 15.02
N ARG A 10 -13.12 14.42 16.18
CA ARG A 10 -12.53 15.75 16.36
C ARG A 10 -11.04 15.57 16.59
N PHE A 11 -10.25 15.77 15.54
CA PHE A 11 -8.81 15.99 15.66
C PHE A 11 -8.58 17.44 16.08
N SER A 12 -8.39 17.68 17.38
CA SER A 12 -7.89 18.98 17.84
C SER A 12 -6.37 18.94 17.80
N SER A 13 -5.79 19.80 16.96
CA SER A 13 -4.35 20.03 16.88
C SER A 13 -3.93 21.00 17.97
N SER A 14 -3.56 20.48 19.13
CA SER A 14 -2.64 21.19 20.02
C SER A 14 -1.59 20.21 20.52
N CYS A 15 -0.35 20.47 20.12
CA CYS A 15 0.90 19.97 20.73
C CYS A 15 0.89 18.50 21.23
N GLY A 16 1.45 17.59 20.41
CA GLY A 16 2.18 16.43 20.91
C GLY A 16 1.42 15.14 21.24
N GLN A 17 0.09 15.13 21.44
CA GLN A 17 -0.65 13.87 21.67
C GLN A 17 -2.08 13.95 21.11
N ALA A 18 -2.33 13.36 19.93
CA ALA A 18 -3.69 13.12 19.45
C ALA A 18 -4.32 11.99 20.29
N LYS A 19 -5.08 12.37 21.33
CA LYS A 19 -5.96 11.45 22.07
C LYS A 19 -7.20 11.18 21.21
N VAL A 20 -7.25 10.01 20.59
CA VAL A 20 -8.52 9.43 20.13
C VAL A 20 -9.35 9.17 21.39
N GLU A 21 -10.39 9.97 21.62
CA GLU A 21 -11.24 9.85 22.81
C GLU A 21 -11.90 8.46 22.87
N LEU A 22 -11.92 7.89 24.07
CA LEU A 22 -12.47 6.58 24.44
C LEU A 22 -13.95 6.34 24.03
N SER A 23 -14.65 7.33 23.47
CA SER A 23 -16.06 7.25 23.11
C SER A 23 -16.36 6.48 21.82
N VAL A 24 -15.35 6.19 20.98
CA VAL A 24 -15.52 5.45 19.71
C VAL A 24 -15.39 3.92 19.89
N VAL A 25 -14.80 3.49 21.01
CA VAL A 25 -14.51 2.09 21.36
C VAL A 25 -15.75 1.17 21.32
N PRO A 26 -16.99 1.61 21.68
CA PRO A 26 -18.15 0.72 21.64
C PRO A 26 -18.66 0.36 20.24
N PHE A 27 -18.22 1.04 19.16
CA PHE A 27 -18.73 0.84 17.80
C PHE A 27 -17.98 -0.25 17.00
N PHE A 28 -16.71 -0.50 17.34
CA PHE A 28 -15.87 -1.52 16.69
C PHE A 28 -16.01 -2.91 17.32
N ARG A 29 -17.22 -3.30 17.73
CA ARG A 29 -17.47 -4.60 18.39
C ARG A 29 -17.28 -5.81 17.48
N THR A 30 -17.24 -5.63 16.16
CA THR A 30 -17.05 -6.74 15.22
C THR A 30 -15.88 -6.45 14.27
N GLU A 31 -15.20 -7.50 13.82
CA GLU A 31 -14.15 -7.40 12.81
C GLU A 31 -14.70 -6.79 11.51
N GLN A 32 -15.95 -7.11 11.17
CA GLN A 32 -16.64 -6.58 10.00
C GLN A 32 -16.80 -5.05 10.07
N SER A 33 -17.23 -4.50 11.22
CA SER A 33 -17.42 -3.05 11.35
C SER A 33 -16.11 -2.27 11.28
N SER A 34 -15.00 -2.87 11.72
CA SER A 34 -13.66 -2.28 11.65
C SER A 34 -13.12 -2.25 10.22
N ASN A 35 -13.24 -3.36 9.48
CA ASN A 35 -12.82 -3.46 8.08
C ASN A 35 -13.63 -2.53 7.16
N ASP A 36 -14.95 -2.46 7.37
CA ASP A 36 -15.85 -1.59 6.61
C ASP A 36 -15.53 -0.11 6.84
N TYR A 37 -15.14 0.24 8.07
CA TYR A 37 -14.75 1.61 8.42
C TYR A 37 -13.48 2.05 7.71
N ILE A 38 -12.40 1.25 7.77
CA ILE A 38 -11.15 1.52 7.04
C ILE A 38 -11.44 1.64 5.53
N SER A 39 -12.25 0.73 4.99
CA SER A 39 -12.65 0.73 3.58
C SER A 39 -13.44 1.98 3.20
N SER A 40 -14.33 2.45 4.07
CA SER A 40 -15.12 3.66 3.86
C SER A 40 -14.25 4.91 3.85
N LEU A 41 -13.30 5.04 4.80
CA LEU A 41 -12.37 6.17 4.86
C LEU A 41 -11.48 6.24 3.61
N TYR A 42 -10.95 5.09 3.19
CA TYR A 42 -10.15 5.01 1.97
C TYR A 42 -10.94 5.43 0.72
N LYS A 43 -12.18 4.94 0.57
CA LYS A 43 -13.05 5.30 -0.56
C LYS A 43 -13.37 6.81 -0.60
N GLN A 44 -13.39 7.46 0.56
CA GLN A 44 -13.56 8.91 0.69
C GLN A 44 -12.25 9.69 0.50
N LYS A 45 -11.13 9.02 0.18
CA LYS A 45 -9.78 9.59 0.06
C LYS A 45 -9.21 10.21 1.34
N HIS A 46 -9.79 9.85 2.49
CA HIS A 46 -9.31 10.26 3.81
C HIS A 46 -8.18 9.31 4.25
N TYR A 47 -7.03 9.41 3.58
CA TYR A 47 -5.93 8.46 3.72
C TYR A 47 -5.25 8.52 5.10
N ASN A 48 -5.08 9.70 5.67
CA ASN A 48 -4.45 9.85 6.98
C ASN A 48 -5.35 9.26 8.07
N GLU A 49 -6.64 9.56 8.02
CA GLU A 49 -7.64 9.08 8.97
C GLU A 49 -7.77 7.55 8.90
N ALA A 50 -7.67 6.96 7.69
CA ALA A 50 -7.66 5.51 7.53
C ALA A 50 -6.45 4.85 8.24
N LEU A 51 -5.27 5.49 8.18
CA LEU A 51 -4.05 5.00 8.84
C LEU A 51 -4.07 5.23 10.35
N GLU A 52 -4.63 6.34 10.82
CA GLU A 52 -4.82 6.61 12.25
C GLU A 52 -5.83 5.64 12.86
N ALA A 53 -6.93 5.35 12.15
CA ALA A 53 -7.89 4.33 12.54
C ALA A 53 -7.22 2.96 12.64
N PHE A 54 -6.38 2.60 11.67
CA PHE A 54 -5.60 1.37 11.73
C PHE A 54 -4.69 1.32 12.97
N GLU A 55 -3.92 2.37 13.25
CA GLU A 55 -3.05 2.42 14.44
C GLU A 55 -3.84 2.35 15.76
N PHE A 56 -5.00 2.98 15.81
CA PHE A 56 -5.89 2.89 16.95
C PHE A 56 -6.39 1.46 17.16
N LEU A 57 -6.90 0.80 16.11
CA LEU A 57 -7.35 -0.59 16.18
C LEU A 57 -6.19 -1.52 16.57
N ARG A 58 -5.00 -1.30 15.99
CA ARG A 58 -3.75 -2.04 16.29
C ARG A 58 -3.39 -2.08 17.77
N LYS A 59 -3.61 -0.99 18.50
CA LYS A 59 -3.21 -0.87 19.90
C LYS A 59 -4.29 -1.32 20.88
N ASN A 60 -5.56 -1.23 20.50
CA ASN A 60 -6.66 -1.34 21.46
C ASN A 60 -7.46 -2.65 21.31
N THR A 61 -7.32 -3.39 20.22
CA THR A 61 -8.10 -4.61 19.99
C THR A 61 -7.25 -5.74 19.40
N LYS A 62 -7.67 -7.00 19.62
CA LYS A 62 -7.26 -8.13 18.79
C LYS A 62 -8.24 -8.22 17.63
N TYR A 63 -7.90 -7.60 16.49
CA TYR A 63 -8.72 -7.57 15.29
C TYR A 63 -7.96 -8.26 14.15
N SER A 64 -8.71 -8.90 13.25
CA SER A 64 -8.19 -9.34 11.96
C SER A 64 -8.65 -8.41 10.85
N LEU A 65 -7.72 -8.05 9.97
CA LEU A 65 -8.05 -7.34 8.74
C LEU A 65 -8.20 -8.33 7.59
N ASN A 66 -9.14 -8.03 6.69
CA ASN A 66 -9.29 -8.76 5.45
C ASN A 66 -8.36 -8.21 4.35
N SER A 67 -8.28 -8.95 3.23
CA SER A 67 -7.41 -8.60 2.10
C SER A 67 -7.68 -7.18 1.56
N SER A 68 -8.96 -6.82 1.37
CA SER A 68 -9.36 -5.50 0.86
C SER A 68 -8.92 -4.36 1.77
N SER A 69 -9.08 -4.50 3.09
CA SER A 69 -8.65 -3.49 4.06
C SER A 69 -7.14 -3.30 4.05
N TYR A 70 -6.36 -4.39 3.94
CA TYR A 70 -4.91 -4.27 3.76
C TYR A 70 -4.54 -3.58 2.45
N ALA A 71 -5.17 -3.96 1.33
CA ALA A 71 -4.91 -3.33 0.03
C ALA A 71 -5.20 -1.82 0.07
N TYR A 72 -6.28 -1.41 0.74
CA TYR A 72 -6.61 0.01 0.93
C TYR A 72 -5.58 0.74 1.81
N LEU A 73 -5.16 0.16 2.93
CA LEU A 73 -4.12 0.76 3.78
C LEU A 73 -2.79 0.91 3.04
N ILE A 74 -2.36 -0.12 2.30
CA ILE A 74 -1.13 -0.07 1.49
C ILE A 74 -1.24 0.97 0.37
N SER A 75 -2.42 1.10 -0.25
CA SER A 75 -2.67 2.11 -1.28
C SER A 75 -2.71 3.53 -0.69
N ALA A 76 -3.21 3.70 0.54
CA ALA A 76 -3.14 4.96 1.28
C ALA A 76 -1.68 5.35 1.55
N CYS A 77 -0.86 4.42 2.05
CA CYS A 77 0.58 4.61 2.25
C CYS A 77 1.28 5.00 0.94
N SER A 78 0.93 4.33 -0.17
CA SER A 78 1.46 4.64 -1.50
C SER A 78 1.11 6.05 -1.97
N SER A 79 -0.13 6.48 -1.71
CA SER A 79 -0.64 7.79 -2.12
C SER A 79 -0.02 8.94 -1.31
N LEU A 80 0.21 8.69 -0.02
CA LEU A 80 0.87 9.63 0.89
C LEU A 80 2.42 9.55 0.82
N ARG A 81 2.97 8.57 0.09
CA ARG A 81 4.40 8.21 0.09
C ARG A 81 4.96 8.02 1.51
N SER A 82 4.13 7.47 2.41
CA SER A 82 4.46 7.30 3.82
C SER A 82 5.11 5.94 4.06
N LEU A 83 6.45 5.90 4.00
CA LEU A 83 7.22 4.68 4.19
C LEU A 83 7.01 4.06 5.58
N ASP A 84 6.97 4.89 6.63
CA ASP A 84 6.83 4.42 8.00
C ASP A 84 5.50 3.71 8.23
N ASN A 85 4.40 4.30 7.74
CA ASN A 85 3.09 3.65 7.82
C ASN A 85 3.02 2.41 6.92
N GLY A 86 3.64 2.45 5.74
CA GLY A 86 3.79 1.28 4.87
C GLY A 86 4.45 0.10 5.58
N ARG A 87 5.55 0.34 6.30
CA ARG A 87 6.24 -0.67 7.10
C ARG A 87 5.41 -1.20 8.26
N LYS A 88 4.65 -0.34 8.95
CA LYS A 88 3.76 -0.78 10.04
C LYS A 88 2.65 -1.69 9.54
N VAL A 89 2.00 -1.33 8.44
CA VAL A 89 0.95 -2.16 7.83
C VAL A 89 1.52 -3.47 7.32
N HIS A 90 2.65 -3.43 6.60
CA HIS A 90 3.31 -4.65 6.11
C HIS A 90 3.80 -5.54 7.25
N GLY A 91 4.38 -4.97 8.31
CA GLY A 91 4.76 -5.72 9.51
C GLY A 91 3.56 -6.37 10.22
N HIS A 92 2.42 -5.68 10.26
CA HIS A 92 1.18 -6.27 10.78
C HIS A 92 0.69 -7.44 9.95
N ILE A 93 0.77 -7.36 8.62
CA ILE A 93 0.46 -8.48 7.71
C ILE A 93 1.33 -9.69 8.09
N LEU A 94 2.66 -9.51 8.15
CA LEU A 94 3.62 -10.57 8.46
C LEU A 94 3.45 -11.17 9.87
N ALA A 95 3.05 -10.36 10.85
CA ALA A 95 2.81 -10.82 12.22
C ALA A 95 1.44 -11.48 12.43
N SER A 96 0.52 -11.33 11.46
CA SER A 96 -0.82 -11.89 11.53
C SER A 96 -0.87 -13.30 10.93
N LYS A 97 -1.99 -14.02 11.13
CA LYS A 97 -2.25 -15.31 10.47
C LYS A 97 -2.73 -15.14 9.01
N PHE A 98 -2.83 -13.91 8.52
CA PHE A 98 -3.32 -13.61 7.18
C PHE A 98 -2.26 -13.97 6.14
N GLN A 99 -2.66 -14.67 5.08
CA GLN A 99 -1.79 -15.08 3.98
C GLN A 99 -2.02 -14.13 2.78
N PRO A 100 -1.05 -13.28 2.43
CA PRO A 100 -1.17 -12.40 1.28
C PRO A 100 -1.20 -13.18 -0.02
N ASP A 101 -2.13 -12.83 -0.90
CA ASP A 101 -2.11 -13.28 -2.29
C ASP A 101 -1.13 -12.45 -3.13
N ILE A 102 -0.90 -12.90 -4.37
CA ILE A 102 -0.02 -12.21 -5.32
C ILE A 102 -0.47 -10.77 -5.59
N ILE A 103 -1.77 -10.49 -5.51
CA ILE A 103 -2.33 -9.16 -5.75
C ILE A 103 -1.89 -8.21 -4.64
N LEU A 104 -2.01 -8.63 -3.38
CA LEU A 104 -1.59 -7.81 -2.24
C LEU A 104 -0.07 -7.64 -2.20
N TYR A 105 0.71 -8.69 -2.52
CA TYR A 105 2.16 -8.55 -2.68
C TYR A 105 2.52 -7.49 -3.72
N ASN A 106 1.85 -7.48 -4.87
CA ASN A 106 2.07 -6.46 -5.90
C ASN A 106 1.75 -5.04 -5.40
N HIS A 107 0.72 -4.88 -4.57
CA HIS A 107 0.44 -3.58 -3.92
C HIS A 107 1.56 -3.17 -2.97
N ILE A 108 2.11 -4.10 -2.18
CA ILE A 108 3.21 -3.84 -1.25
C ILE A 108 4.48 -3.45 -2.03
N LEU A 109 4.81 -4.15 -3.12
CA LEU A 109 5.94 -3.82 -4.00
C LEU A 109 5.83 -2.40 -4.57
N ASN A 110 4.67 -2.08 -5.16
CA ASN A 110 4.41 -0.75 -5.71
C ASN A 110 4.48 0.34 -4.63
N MET A 111 3.98 0.05 -3.41
CA MET A 111 4.07 0.97 -2.27
C MET A 111 5.52 1.29 -1.91
N TYR A 112 6.37 0.27 -1.74
CA TYR A 112 7.78 0.47 -1.42
C TYR A 112 8.54 1.18 -2.54
N GLY A 113 8.23 0.88 -3.81
CA GLY A 113 8.75 1.59 -4.97
C GLY A 113 8.40 3.08 -4.94
N LYS A 114 7.13 3.43 -4.73
CA LYS A 114 6.68 4.83 -4.63
C LYS A 114 7.26 5.58 -3.42
N CYS A 115 7.48 4.86 -2.32
CA CYS A 115 8.13 5.40 -1.12
C CYS A 115 9.67 5.44 -1.24
N GLY A 116 10.25 4.96 -2.34
CA GLY A 116 11.69 4.97 -2.60
C GLY A 116 12.51 3.94 -1.82
N SER A 117 11.86 3.00 -1.13
CA SER A 117 12.57 1.95 -0.39
C SER A 117 12.76 0.71 -1.26
N LEU A 118 13.69 0.80 -2.21
CA LEU A 118 13.97 -0.29 -3.14
C LEU A 118 14.50 -1.54 -2.46
N LYS A 119 15.21 -1.38 -1.33
CA LYS A 119 15.70 -2.51 -0.53
C LYS A 119 14.55 -3.33 0.05
N ASP A 120 13.54 -2.66 0.61
CA ASP A 120 12.37 -3.34 1.16
C ASP A 120 11.52 -3.95 0.04
N ALA A 121 11.37 -3.25 -1.10
CA ALA A 121 10.71 -3.79 -2.29
C ALA A 121 11.39 -5.07 -2.80
N ARG A 122 12.73 -5.05 -2.90
CA ARG A 122 13.52 -6.20 -3.35
C ARG A 122 13.36 -7.39 -2.42
N LYS A 123 13.41 -7.16 -1.10
CA LYS A 123 13.19 -8.22 -0.11
C LYS A 123 11.82 -8.88 -0.28
N VAL A 124 10.76 -8.08 -0.38
CA VAL A 124 9.40 -8.62 -0.62
C VAL A 124 9.36 -9.44 -1.90
N PHE A 125 9.96 -8.93 -2.96
CA PHE A 125 9.99 -9.63 -4.25
C PHE A 125 10.70 -10.98 -4.18
N ASP A 126 11.85 -11.02 -3.49
CA ASP A 126 12.62 -12.24 -3.29
C ASP A 126 11.87 -13.27 -2.42
N ASP A 127 11.11 -12.80 -1.43
CA ASP A 127 10.31 -13.64 -0.53
C ASP A 127 9.02 -14.20 -1.20
N MET A 128 8.60 -13.68 -2.36
CA MET A 128 7.43 -14.19 -3.09
C MET A 128 7.70 -15.56 -3.72
N LEU A 129 6.87 -16.56 -3.38
CA LEU A 129 6.89 -17.90 -3.96
C LEU A 129 6.44 -17.90 -5.43
N GLU A 130 5.39 -17.13 -5.74
CA GLU A 130 4.87 -16.96 -7.09
C GLU A 130 4.96 -15.50 -7.51
N ARG A 131 5.41 -15.27 -8.75
CA ARG A 131 5.59 -13.93 -9.33
C ARG A 131 4.97 -13.91 -10.71
N ASN A 132 4.21 -12.85 -11.00
CA ASN A 132 3.60 -12.65 -12.30
C ASN A 132 4.17 -11.40 -12.96
N VAL A 133 3.71 -11.12 -14.19
CA VAL A 133 4.14 -9.94 -14.95
C VAL A 133 3.99 -8.65 -14.13
N VAL A 134 2.93 -8.53 -13.33
CA VAL A 134 2.68 -7.35 -12.49
C VAL A 134 3.71 -7.24 -11.36
N SER A 135 4.16 -8.35 -10.75
CA SER A 135 5.21 -8.35 -9.72
C SER A 135 6.52 -7.80 -10.28
N TRP A 136 6.93 -8.29 -11.46
CA TRP A 136 8.14 -7.86 -12.15
C TRP A 136 8.08 -6.40 -12.57
N THR A 137 6.99 -5.98 -13.21
CA THR A 137 6.85 -4.59 -13.65
C THR A 137 6.79 -3.63 -12.47
N SER A 138 6.19 -4.03 -11.36
CA SER A 138 6.15 -3.20 -10.13
C SER A 138 7.54 -2.92 -9.57
N VAL A 139 8.41 -3.93 -9.49
CA VAL A 139 9.80 -3.74 -9.01
C VAL A 139 10.60 -2.92 -10.00
N ILE A 140 10.58 -3.27 -11.28
CA ILE A 140 11.32 -2.54 -12.34
C ILE A 140 10.89 -1.07 -12.38
N ALA A 141 9.59 -0.79 -12.33
CA ALA A 141 9.06 0.57 -12.27
C ALA A 141 9.55 1.30 -11.01
N GLY A 142 9.56 0.63 -9.86
CA GLY A 142 10.11 1.18 -8.62
C GLY A 142 11.58 1.62 -8.78
N TYR A 143 12.45 0.76 -9.31
CA TYR A 143 13.85 1.11 -9.56
C TYR A 143 14.01 2.26 -10.56
N SER A 144 13.27 2.22 -11.67
CA SER A 144 13.27 3.27 -12.70
C SER A 144 12.86 4.64 -12.14
N GLN A 145 11.75 4.69 -11.39
CA GLN A 145 11.22 5.93 -10.80
C GLN A 145 12.15 6.55 -9.74
N ASN A 146 13.04 5.77 -9.15
CA ASN A 146 14.01 6.23 -8.14
C ASN A 146 15.42 6.44 -8.72
N GLY A 147 15.55 6.55 -10.06
CA GLY A 147 16.81 6.85 -10.72
C GLY A 147 17.82 5.70 -10.72
N LYS A 148 17.39 4.49 -10.36
CA LYS A 148 18.19 3.26 -10.36
C LYS A 148 17.95 2.44 -11.63
N GLY A 149 18.00 3.11 -12.78
CA GLY A 149 17.70 2.51 -14.08
C GLY A 149 18.68 1.40 -14.47
N HIS A 150 19.95 1.47 -14.04
CA HIS A 150 20.93 0.41 -14.30
C HIS A 150 20.55 -0.89 -13.59
N ASP A 151 20.28 -0.81 -12.28
CA ASP A 151 19.83 -1.94 -11.47
C ASP A 151 18.50 -2.52 -12.01
N ALA A 152 17.60 -1.68 -12.54
CA ALA A 152 16.36 -2.12 -13.18
C ALA A 152 16.63 -2.95 -14.45
N ILE A 153 17.61 -2.55 -15.25
CA ILE A 153 18.04 -3.27 -16.46
C ILE A 153 18.75 -4.57 -16.08
N GLU A 154 19.61 -4.54 -15.07
CA GLU A 154 20.28 -5.75 -14.57
C GLU A 154 19.25 -6.78 -14.07
N LEU A 155 18.26 -6.33 -13.30
CA LEU A 155 17.17 -7.19 -12.84
C LEU A 155 16.39 -7.81 -14.02
N LEU A 156 16.10 -7.01 -15.04
CA LEU A 156 15.45 -7.46 -16.27
C LEU A 156 16.28 -8.51 -17.02
N LEU A 157 17.60 -8.31 -17.11
CA LEU A 157 18.50 -9.19 -17.85
C LEU A 157 18.82 -10.49 -17.10
N SER A 158 18.86 -10.44 -15.76
CA SER A 158 19.08 -11.62 -14.91
C SER A 158 17.98 -12.68 -15.04
N ASN A 159 16.80 -12.32 -15.56
CA ASN A 159 15.68 -13.22 -15.79
C ASN A 159 15.23 -13.16 -17.25
N ALA A 160 16.00 -13.82 -18.12
CA ALA A 160 15.88 -13.75 -19.58
C ALA A 160 14.47 -14.05 -20.14
N GLU A 161 13.68 -14.89 -19.47
CA GLU A 161 12.28 -15.17 -19.86
C GLU A 161 11.35 -13.96 -19.67
N VAL A 162 11.57 -13.15 -18.63
CA VAL A 162 10.81 -11.93 -18.35
C VAL A 162 11.32 -10.75 -19.18
N GLY A 163 12.61 -10.80 -19.58
CA GLY A 163 13.26 -9.83 -20.45
C GLY A 163 12.48 -9.50 -21.72
N HIS A 164 11.82 -10.48 -22.34
CA HIS A 164 10.99 -10.26 -23.53
C HIS A 164 9.70 -9.47 -23.24
N TYR A 165 9.04 -9.72 -22.10
CA TYR A 165 7.78 -9.08 -21.73
C TYR A 165 7.97 -7.68 -21.15
N ALA A 166 8.93 -7.48 -20.25
CA ALA A 166 9.13 -6.16 -19.66
C ALA A 166 9.83 -5.18 -20.64
N ARG A 167 10.53 -5.68 -21.67
CA ARG A 167 11.06 -4.84 -22.77
C ARG A 167 9.94 -4.18 -23.58
N SER A 168 8.80 -4.85 -23.79
CA SER A 168 7.66 -4.24 -24.49
C SER A 168 6.98 -3.14 -23.66
N VAL A 169 6.84 -3.33 -22.35
CA VAL A 169 6.29 -2.33 -21.42
C VAL A 169 7.22 -1.12 -21.28
N LEU A 170 8.53 -1.34 -21.13
CA LEU A 170 9.50 -0.25 -21.09
C LEU A 170 9.58 0.50 -22.42
N LEU A 171 9.46 -0.19 -23.57
CA LEU A 171 9.34 0.48 -24.87
C LEU A 171 8.07 1.31 -24.97
N TRP A 172 6.96 0.87 -24.38
CA TRP A 172 5.70 1.63 -24.33
C TRP A 172 5.76 2.86 -23.41
N GLU A 173 6.44 2.76 -22.28
CA GLU A 173 6.58 3.87 -21.34
C GLU A 173 7.63 4.89 -21.82
N ARG A 174 8.69 4.41 -22.48
CA ARG A 174 9.69 5.23 -23.16
C ARG A 174 9.12 5.89 -24.41
N SER A 175 8.21 5.24 -25.15
CA SER A 175 7.48 5.87 -26.25
C SER A 175 6.54 6.95 -25.74
N LYS A 176 5.82 6.75 -24.62
CA LYS A 176 5.05 7.82 -23.96
C LYS A 176 5.90 9.03 -23.60
N SER A 177 7.10 8.81 -23.06
CA SER A 177 8.05 9.89 -22.73
C SER A 177 8.61 10.60 -23.96
N LEU A 178 8.89 9.87 -25.05
CA LEU A 178 9.44 10.43 -26.29
C LEU A 178 8.39 11.16 -27.13
N PHE A 179 7.13 10.75 -27.06
CA PHE A 179 6.03 11.33 -27.84
C PHE A 179 5.17 12.34 -27.06
N GLY A 180 5.55 12.73 -25.83
CA GLY A 180 4.97 13.90 -25.16
C GLY A 180 3.48 13.83 -24.88
N TRP A 181 2.89 12.65 -24.72
CA TRP A 181 1.48 12.50 -24.39
C TRP A 181 1.21 12.92 -22.94
N ARG A 182 0.96 14.21 -22.71
CA ARG A 182 0.29 14.67 -21.48
C ARG A 182 -1.14 14.15 -21.51
N GLN A 183 -1.53 13.36 -20.50
CA GLN A 183 -2.93 12.97 -20.34
C GLN A 183 -3.77 14.21 -20.10
N HIS A 184 -4.75 14.43 -20.98
CA HIS A 184 -5.90 15.29 -20.76
C HIS A 184 -7.07 14.45 -20.27
#